data_AF-A0A838L3I0-F1
#
_entry.id   AF-A0A838L3I0-F1
#
_cell.length_a   1.000
_cell.length_b   1.000
_cell.length_c   1.000
_cell.angle_alpha   90.00
_cell.angle_beta   90.00
_cell.angle_gamma   90.00
#
_symmetry.space_group_name_H-M   'P 1'
#
loop_
_entity.id
_entity.type
_entity.pdbx_description
1 polymer ?
#
loop_
_entity_poly.entity_id
_entity_poly.type
_entity_poly.pdbx_seq_one_letter_code
_entity_poly.pdbx_strand_id
1 'polypeptide(L)'
;MDIGEVAEFSRLEQQTVVEAGLGSGEFLLLIDTEGAVIQSQEVVSAFMGIVANSALKARRIAVVRGGSLTRMQTQRILMIREGTAMFQTLAAAEQWLFAPELPSHDQL
;
A
#
# COMPACT_ATOMS: atom_id res chain seq x y z
N MET A 1 15.31 5.75 -1.62
CA MET A 1 14.50 4.55 -1.81
C MET A 1 15.07 3.72 -2.94
N ASP A 2 15.90 2.75 -2.57
CA ASP A 2 16.37 1.66 -3.41
C ASP A 2 15.60 0.36 -3.11
N ILE A 3 15.98 -0.75 -3.76
CA ILE A 3 15.33 -2.06 -3.62
C ILE A 3 15.53 -2.65 -2.21
N GLY A 4 16.70 -2.42 -1.60
CA GLY A 4 17.00 -2.90 -0.25
C GLY A 4 16.13 -2.21 0.80
N GLU A 5 15.95 -0.90 0.68
CA GLU A 5 15.05 -0.11 1.53
C GLU A 5 13.59 -0.59 1.42
N VAL A 6 13.16 -0.98 0.21
CA VAL A 6 11.81 -1.54 -0.04
C VAL A 6 11.63 -2.91 0.60
N ALA A 7 12.63 -3.79 0.51
CA ALA A 7 12.60 -5.10 1.16
C ALA A 7 12.58 -4.98 2.69
N GLU A 8 13.38 -4.07 3.25
CA GLU A 8 13.43 -3.82 4.69
C GLU A 8 12.12 -3.22 5.20
N PHE A 9 11.51 -2.29 4.45
CA PHE A 9 10.17 -1.77 4.76
C PHE A 9 9.14 -2.90 4.91
N SER A 10 9.11 -3.84 3.96
CA SER A 10 8.19 -4.99 4.04
C SER A 10 8.46 -5.87 5.25
N ARG A 11 9.73 -6.13 5.56
CA ARG A 11 10.11 -6.96 6.71
C ARG A 11 9.62 -6.33 8.01
N LEU A 12 9.84 -5.03 8.17
CA LEU A 12 9.44 -4.28 9.36
C LEU A 12 7.91 -4.17 9.48
N GLU A 13 7.22 -3.93 8.36
CA GLU A 13 5.76 -3.91 8.31
C GLU A 13 5.17 -5.26 8.75
N GLN A 14 5.63 -6.38 8.17
CA GLN A 14 5.17 -7.71 8.56
C GLN A 14 5.49 -8.05 10.03
N GLN A 15 6.68 -7.70 10.50
CA GLN A 15 7.06 -7.90 11.90
C GLN A 15 6.13 -7.13 12.84
N THR A 16 5.81 -5.87 12.51
CA THR A 16 4.91 -5.02 13.31
C THR A 16 3.50 -5.61 13.38
N VAL A 17 2.98 -6.10 12.26
CA VAL A 17 1.64 -6.73 12.21
C VAL A 17 1.61 -7.99 13.09
N VAL A 18 2.66 -8.82 13.02
CA VAL A 18 2.78 -10.03 13.85
C VAL A 18 2.89 -9.68 15.34
N GLU A 19 3.71 -8.69 15.70
CA GLU A 19 3.88 -8.25 17.09
C GLU A 19 2.61 -7.63 17.67
N ALA A 20 1.79 -6.99 16.82
CA ALA A 20 0.47 -6.49 17.19
C ALA A 20 -0.59 -7.60 17.32
N GLY A 21 -0.27 -8.85 16.96
CA GLY A 21 -1.20 -9.98 16.99
C GLY A 21 -2.28 -9.93 15.91
N LEU A 22 -2.06 -9.19 14.81
CA LEU A 22 -3.03 -8.98 13.75
C LEU A 22 -2.84 -10.00 12.61
N GLY A 23 -3.95 -10.43 12.02
CA GLY A 23 -4.02 -11.31 10.86
C GLY A 23 -4.26 -10.58 9.53
N SER A 24 -4.35 -11.36 8.45
CA SER A 24 -4.75 -10.81 7.13
C SER A 24 -6.15 -10.22 7.21
N GLY A 25 -6.32 -9.01 6.67
CA GLY A 25 -7.59 -8.27 6.69
C GLY A 25 -7.86 -7.51 7.99
N GLU A 26 -7.02 -7.65 9.02
CA GLU A 26 -7.23 -7.01 10.32
C GLU A 26 -6.51 -5.67 10.48
N PHE A 27 -5.71 -5.29 9.48
CA PHE A 27 -4.97 -4.04 9.47
C PHE A 27 -5.15 -3.26 8.17
N LEU A 28 -4.89 -1.97 8.26
CA LEU A 28 -4.87 -1.02 7.16
C LEU A 28 -3.43 -0.56 6.97
N LEU A 29 -3.01 -0.34 5.74
CA LEU A 29 -1.65 0.08 5.43
C LEU A 29 -1.69 1.40 4.65
N LEU A 30 -1.07 2.43 5.22
CA LEU A 30 -0.82 3.70 4.56
C LEU A 30 0.66 3.79 4.21
N ILE A 31 0.95 4.06 2.94
CA ILE A 31 2.31 4.19 2.45
C ILE A 31 2.47 5.60 1.93
N ASP A 32 3.18 6.41 2.69
CA ASP A 32 3.50 7.77 2.31
C ASP A 32 4.84 7.82 1.58
N THR A 33 4.83 8.27 0.33
CA THR A 33 6.03 8.47 -0.49
C THR A 33 6.29 9.96 -0.74
N GLU A 34 5.63 10.87 -0.03
CA GLU A 34 5.87 12.32 -0.07
C GLU A 34 7.25 12.62 0.55
N GLY A 35 8.28 12.63 -0.31
CA GLY A 35 9.68 12.77 0.09
C GLY A 35 10.57 11.61 -0.34
N ALA A 36 9.96 10.47 -0.71
CA ALA A 36 10.69 9.41 -1.39
C ALA A 36 10.92 9.80 -2.86
N VAL A 37 12.17 10.07 -3.21
CA VAL A 37 12.58 10.10 -4.61
C VAL A 37 12.66 8.64 -5.06
N ILE A 38 11.55 8.09 -5.56
CA ILE A 38 11.52 6.75 -6.17
C ILE A 38 12.11 6.91 -7.58
N GLN A 39 13.39 6.55 -7.72
CA GLN A 39 14.19 6.93 -8.89
C GLN A 39 14.09 5.97 -10.07
N SER A 40 13.73 4.70 -9.87
CA SER A 40 13.74 3.70 -10.95
C SER A 40 12.46 2.88 -11.04
N GLN A 41 12.17 2.39 -12.25
CA GLN A 41 11.09 1.42 -12.46
C GLN A 41 11.29 0.13 -11.66
N GLU A 42 12.54 -0.22 -11.36
CA GLU A 42 12.90 -1.41 -10.59
C GLU A 42 12.45 -1.29 -9.13
N VAL A 43 12.64 -0.12 -8.50
CA VAL A 43 12.16 0.16 -7.14
C VAL A 43 10.63 0.09 -7.09
N VAL A 44 9.94 0.64 -8.09
CA VAL A 44 8.48 0.49 -8.21
C VAL A 44 8.08 -0.97 -8.36
N SER A 45 8.79 -1.74 -9.19
CA SER A 45 8.47 -3.16 -9.41
C SER A 45 8.72 -4.00 -8.15
N ALA A 46 9.77 -3.72 -7.39
CA ALA A 46 10.05 -4.38 -6.11
C ALA A 46 8.94 -4.07 -5.10
N PHE A 47 8.54 -2.80 -5.01
CA PHE A 47 7.46 -2.37 -4.13
C PHE A 47 6.12 -3.01 -4.49
N MET A 48 5.82 -3.07 -5.79
CA MET A 48 4.66 -3.78 -6.31
C MET A 48 4.69 -5.27 -5.96
N GLY A 49 5.85 -5.91 -6.10
CA GLY A 49 6.04 -7.33 -5.76
C GLY A 49 5.75 -7.62 -4.29
N ILE A 50 6.15 -6.72 -3.40
CA ILE A 50 5.88 -6.81 -1.97
C ILE A 50 4.39 -6.69 -1.67
N VAL A 51 3.74 -5.66 -2.21
CA VAL A 51 2.29 -5.45 -2.00
C VAL A 51 1.46 -6.63 -2.52
N ALA A 52 1.89 -7.26 -3.61
CA ALA A 52 1.24 -8.42 -4.21
C ALA A 52 1.44 -9.71 -3.38
N ASN A 53 2.64 -9.90 -2.83
CA ASN A 53 3.07 -11.18 -2.26
C ASN A 53 3.26 -11.16 -0.73
N SER A 54 2.78 -10.12 -0.05
CA SER A 54 2.90 -10.03 1.40
C SER A 54 2.20 -11.20 2.10
N ALA A 55 2.85 -11.77 3.13
CA ALA A 55 2.35 -12.93 3.86
C ALA A 55 1.06 -12.60 4.61
N LEU A 56 1.05 -11.47 5.32
CA LEU A 56 -0.13 -10.87 5.91
C LEU A 56 -0.62 -9.75 5.00
N LYS A 57 -1.89 -9.85 4.58
CA LYS A 57 -2.48 -8.91 3.63
C LYS A 57 -3.28 -7.85 4.36
N ALA A 58 -2.89 -6.58 4.20
CA ALA A 58 -3.72 -5.46 4.65
C ALA A 58 -5.11 -5.52 3.99
N ARG A 59 -6.15 -5.10 4.70
CA ARG A 59 -7.52 -4.99 4.15
C ARG A 59 -7.62 -3.93 3.06
N ARG A 60 -7.02 -2.77 3.32
CA ARG A 60 -6.87 -1.68 2.34
C ARG A 60 -5.45 -1.13 2.37
N ILE A 61 -4.95 -0.75 1.20
CA ILE A 61 -3.68 -0.03 1.04
C ILE A 61 -3.97 1.33 0.40
N ALA A 62 -3.56 2.40 1.08
CA ALA A 62 -3.53 3.73 0.51
C ALA A 62 -2.09 4.15 0.27
N VAL A 63 -1.77 4.58 -0.95
CA VAL A 63 -0.43 5.08 -1.30
C VAL A 63 -0.51 6.58 -1.61
N VAL A 64 0.23 7.40 -0.88
CA VAL A 64 0.34 8.84 -1.11
C VAL A 64 1.57 9.10 -1.97
N ARG A 65 1.40 9.78 -3.10
CA ARG A 65 2.48 10.05 -4.05
C ARG A 65 2.85 11.52 -4.12
N GLY A 66 4.07 11.85 -3.69
CA GLY A 66 4.66 13.17 -3.93
C GLY A 66 5.31 13.26 -5.30
N GLY A 67 4.54 13.59 -6.36
CA GLY A 67 5.02 14.01 -7.69
C GLY A 67 5.92 13.08 -8.53
N SER A 68 6.57 12.08 -7.92
CA SER A 68 7.68 11.29 -8.48
C SER A 68 7.24 10.02 -9.22
N LEU A 69 6.05 9.48 -8.89
CA LEU A 69 5.47 8.37 -9.65
C LEU A 69 4.86 8.88 -10.97
N THR A 70 5.02 8.15 -12.06
CA THR A 70 4.35 8.45 -13.34
C THR A 70 2.95 7.81 -13.38
N ARG A 71 2.07 8.34 -14.25
CA ARG A 71 0.71 7.78 -14.46
C ARG A 71 0.72 6.29 -14.81
N MET A 72 1.71 5.81 -15.58
CA MET A 72 1.81 4.40 -15.95
C MET A 72 2.22 3.50 -14.78
N GLN A 73 3.16 3.93 -13.94
CA GLN A 73 3.51 3.22 -12.71
C GLN A 73 2.32 3.16 -11.75
N THR A 74 1.53 4.23 -11.72
CA THR A 74 0.30 4.32 -10.93
C THR A 74 -0.72 3.27 -11.36
N GLN A 75 -1.00 3.16 -12.66
CA GLN A 75 -1.95 2.17 -13.15
C GLN A 75 -1.51 0.74 -12.83
N ARG A 76 -0.22 0.45 -12.92
CA ARG A 76 0.33 -0.87 -12.61
C ARG A 76 0.08 -1.27 -11.15
N ILE A 77 0.26 -0.36 -10.19
CA ILE A 77 0.02 -0.63 -8.76
C ILE A 77 -1.48 -0.88 -8.49
N LEU A 78 -2.37 -0.07 -9.09
CA LEU A 78 -3.83 -0.21 -8.89
C LEU A 78 -4.39 -1.54 -9.42
N MET A 79 -3.71 -2.18 -10.38
CA MET A 79 -4.14 -3.45 -10.96
C MET A 79 -3.71 -4.68 -10.14
N ILE A 80 -2.88 -4.52 -9.10
CA ILE A 80 -2.30 -5.66 -8.36
C ILE A 80 -3.35 -6.38 -7.54
N ARG A 81 -4.26 -5.64 -6.92
CA ARG A 81 -5.25 -6.18 -5.99
C ARG A 81 -6.39 -5.20 -5.78
N GLU A 82 -7.57 -5.74 -5.52
CA GLU A 82 -8.69 -4.98 -4.97
C GLU A 82 -8.30 -4.40 -3.60
N GLY A 83 -8.87 -3.25 -3.25
CA GLY A 83 -8.54 -2.57 -1.98
C GLY A 83 -7.20 -1.84 -1.97
N THR A 84 -6.63 -1.49 -3.13
CA THR A 84 -5.50 -0.56 -3.22
C THR A 84 -5.91 0.71 -3.94
N ALA A 85 -5.60 1.88 -3.35
CA ALA A 85 -5.88 3.18 -3.94
C ALA A 85 -4.69 4.13 -3.79
N MET A 86 -4.64 5.16 -4.65
CA MET A 86 -3.56 6.14 -4.68
C MET A 86 -4.09 7.56 -4.57
N PHE A 87 -3.35 8.40 -3.83
CA PHE A 87 -3.77 9.74 -3.45
C PHE A 87 -2.62 10.73 -3.62
N GLN A 88 -2.96 11.98 -3.89
CA GLN A 88 -1.97 13.08 -3.98
C GLN A 88 -1.67 13.70 -2.62
N THR A 89 -2.53 13.48 -1.64
CA THR A 89 -2.41 14.05 -0.29
C THR A 89 -2.66 12.98 0.75
N LEU A 90 -1.97 13.10 1.87
CA LEU A 90 -2.17 12.24 3.03
C LEU A 90 -3.62 12.26 3.51
N ALA A 91 -4.22 13.45 3.60
CA ALA A 91 -5.61 13.61 4.05
C ALA A 91 -6.62 12.82 3.21
N ALA A 92 -6.46 12.79 1.87
CA ALA A 92 -7.35 12.02 1.01
C ALA A 92 -7.16 10.51 1.17
N ALA A 93 -5.91 10.07 1.38
CA ALA A 93 -5.59 8.68 1.64
C ALA A 93 -6.22 8.19 2.94
N GLU A 94 -6.04 8.93 4.03
CA GLU A 94 -6.61 8.60 5.33
C GLU A 94 -8.13 8.55 5.28
N GLN A 95 -8.76 9.54 4.65
CA GLN A 95 -10.22 9.58 4.54
C GLN A 95 -10.77 8.31 3.85
N TRP A 96 -10.12 7.85 2.79
CA TRP A 96 -10.53 6.62 2.11
C TRP A 96 -10.18 5.36 2.91
N LEU A 97 -9.01 5.35 3.56
CA LEU A 97 -8.52 4.19 4.29
C LEU A 97 -9.40 3.87 5.50
N PHE A 98 -9.83 4.92 6.23
CA PHE A 98 -10.68 4.81 7.41
C PHE A 98 -12.17 4.92 7.11
N ALA A 99 -12.57 5.13 5.86
CA ALA A 99 -13.98 5.14 5.50
C ALA A 99 -14.62 3.79 5.88
N PRO A 100 -15.82 3.81 6.50
CA PRO A 100 -16.54 2.58 6.82
C PRO A 100 -16.70 1.73 5.56
N GLU A 101 -16.59 0.41 5.71
CA GLU A 101 -16.96 -0.48 4.62
C GLU A 101 -18.44 -0.32 4.36
N LEU A 102 -18.79 0.00 3.11
CA LEU A 102 -20.14 -0.17 2.64
C LEU A 102 -20.46 -1.66 2.83
N PRO A 103 -21.58 -2.02 3.48
CA PRO A 103 -21.93 -3.41 3.68
C PRO A 103 -21.97 -4.10 2.31
N SER A 104 -21.23 -5.21 2.19
CA SER A 104 -21.31 -6.08 1.03
C SER A 104 -22.78 -6.45 0.81
N HIS A 105 -23.29 -6.24 -0.40
CA HIS A 105 -24.67 -6.54 -0.81
C HIS A 105 -24.98 -8.06 -0.86
N ASP A 106 -24.45 -8.85 0.09
CA ASP A 106 -24.65 -10.29 0.22
C ASP A 106 -25.31 -10.65 1.58
N GLN A 107 -26.27 -9.85 2.01
CA GLN A 107 -27.21 -10.21 3.06
C GLN A 107 -28.65 -9.97 2.58
N LEU A 108 -29.16 -10.89 1.75
CA LEU A 108 -30.59 -11.15 1.58
C LEU A 108 -30.82 -12.67 1.59
#